data_AF-A0A812V1M1-F1
#
_entry.id   AF-A0A812V1M1-F1
#
_cell.length_a   1.000
_cell.length_b   1.000
_cell.length_c   1.000
_cell.angle_alpha   90.00
_cell.angle_beta   90.00
_cell.angle_gamma   90.00
#
_symmetry.space_group_name_H-M   'P 1'
#
loop_
_entity.id
_entity.type
_entity.pdbx_description
1 polymer ?
#
loop_
_entity_poly.entity_id
_entity_poly.type
_entity_poly.pdbx_seq_one_letter_code
_entity_poly.pdbx_strand_id
1 'polypeptide(L)'
;MMGRMQKSQGPQPSGPGSSLESTAKVRPFLREVFDKLEIRTFLDVPCGDMTWMPRVNLTGIEYMGGDISPSLVASNLQSFASDATFANRFAVFDITCMVPPKVDMIHTRDVFIHLDSNLSMQALRNFERSGSKYVAIPHWPSLDGSTNEYHPKGQAYQNYHRFNLELPPYCLPSPLYSSQNLGTDGLNLLGVWELPALGRGTRPECSKPQ
;
A
#
# COMPACT_ATOMS: atom_id res chain seq x y z
N MET A 1 12.13 21.15 -22.21
CA MET A 1 10.93 21.62 -21.48
C MET A 1 9.81 20.61 -21.71
N MET A 2 9.61 19.66 -20.79
CA MET A 2 8.49 18.72 -20.85
C MET A 2 7.33 19.28 -20.03
N GLY A 3 6.22 19.59 -20.71
CA GLY A 3 5.00 20.09 -20.08
C GLY A 3 4.40 19.02 -19.18
N ARG A 4 4.28 19.32 -17.89
CA ARG A 4 3.52 18.50 -16.94
C ARG A 4 2.05 18.55 -17.35
N MET A 5 1.48 17.43 -17.75
CA MET A 5 0.02 17.32 -17.89
C MET A 5 -0.61 17.53 -16.51
N GLN A 6 -1.36 18.62 -16.35
CA GLN A 6 -2.22 18.85 -15.22
C GLN A 6 -3.58 18.20 -15.54
N LYS A 7 -3.97 17.16 -14.78
CA LYS A 7 -5.36 16.67 -14.82
C LYS A 7 -6.29 17.83 -14.43
N SER A 8 -7.34 18.05 -15.22
CA SER A 8 -8.41 19.01 -14.91
C SER A 8 -9.08 18.65 -13.58
N GLN A 9 -9.39 19.68 -12.78
CA GLN A 9 -10.08 19.58 -11.48
C GLN A 9 -11.55 19.14 -11.68
N GLY A 10 -11.76 17.85 -11.95
CA GLY A 10 -13.05 17.17 -11.74
C GLY A 10 -13.13 16.62 -10.31
N PRO A 11 -14.27 16.02 -9.92
CA PRO A 11 -14.37 15.31 -8.64
C PRO A 11 -13.24 14.27 -8.54
N GLN A 12 -12.45 14.30 -7.48
CA GLN A 12 -11.38 13.32 -7.27
C GLN A 12 -12.02 11.95 -7.01
N PRO A 13 -11.76 10.93 -7.86
CA PRO A 13 -12.29 9.59 -7.61
C PRO A 13 -11.78 9.00 -6.30
N SER A 14 -10.57 9.37 -5.87
CA SER A 14 -9.97 8.93 -4.61
C SER A 14 -10.37 9.81 -3.42
N GLY A 15 -10.49 9.22 -2.23
CA GLY A 15 -10.86 9.92 -1.01
C GLY A 15 -9.82 10.95 -0.51
N PRO A 16 -10.15 11.76 0.50
CA PRO A 16 -9.32 12.89 0.99
C PRO A 16 -7.92 12.48 1.48
N GLY A 17 -7.72 11.21 1.86
CA GLY A 17 -6.42 10.65 2.23
C GLY A 17 -5.39 10.63 1.08
N SER A 18 -5.83 10.81 -0.17
CA SER A 18 -4.98 10.80 -1.38
C SER A 18 -4.53 12.19 -1.85
N SER A 19 -4.89 13.26 -1.11
CA SER A 19 -4.47 14.62 -1.46
C SER A 19 -2.95 14.79 -1.40
N LEU A 20 -2.43 15.80 -2.11
CA LEU A 20 -1.00 16.13 -2.06
C LEU A 20 -0.55 16.60 -0.67
N GLU A 21 -1.46 17.15 0.13
CA GLU A 21 -1.18 17.52 1.51
C GLU A 21 -1.05 16.27 2.40
N SER A 22 -2.04 15.37 2.31
CA SER A 22 -2.08 14.11 3.05
C SER A 22 -0.85 13.23 2.78
N THR A 23 -0.31 13.28 1.56
CA THR A 23 0.83 12.45 1.13
C THR A 23 2.18 13.17 1.20
N ALA A 24 2.25 14.35 1.84
CA ALA A 24 3.48 15.14 1.93
C ALA A 24 4.64 14.43 2.64
N LYS A 25 4.36 13.60 3.66
CA LYS A 25 5.39 12.82 4.36
C LYS A 25 5.70 11.49 3.69
N VAL A 26 4.71 10.88 3.05
CA VAL A 26 4.84 9.58 2.37
C VAL A 26 5.79 9.67 1.17
N ARG A 27 5.65 10.69 0.32
CA ARG A 27 6.44 10.83 -0.91
C ARG A 27 7.97 10.86 -0.71
N PRO A 28 8.52 11.74 0.15
CA PRO A 28 9.96 11.72 0.42
C PRO A 28 10.41 10.46 1.16
N PHE A 29 9.57 9.93 2.05
CA PHE A 29 9.87 8.67 2.75
C PHE A 29 10.03 7.49 1.79
N LEU A 30 9.15 7.34 0.80
CA LEU A 30 9.28 6.29 -0.22
C LEU A 30 10.62 6.41 -0.96
N ARG A 31 11.02 7.62 -1.36
CA ARG A 31 12.33 7.82 -2.02
C ARG A 31 13.49 7.39 -1.11
N GLU A 32 13.48 7.82 0.15
CA GLU A 32 14.50 7.46 1.11
C GLU A 32 14.62 5.94 1.28
N VAL A 33 13.47 5.25 1.39
CA VAL A 33 13.42 3.79 1.48
C VAL A 33 13.93 3.13 0.20
N PHE A 34 13.57 3.65 -0.97
CA PHE A 34 14.08 3.13 -2.24
C PHE A 34 15.60 3.19 -2.33
N ASP A 35 16.21 4.28 -1.83
CA ASP A 35 17.67 4.42 -1.80
C ASP A 35 18.32 3.46 -0.79
N LYS A 36 17.77 3.37 0.42
CA LYS A 36 18.31 2.51 1.49
C LYS A 36 18.23 1.02 1.18
N LEU A 37 17.15 0.59 0.53
CA LEU A 37 16.90 -0.81 0.19
C LEU A 37 17.27 -1.16 -1.26
N GLU A 38 17.88 -0.22 -1.99
CA GLU A 38 18.26 -0.37 -3.40
C GLU A 38 17.10 -0.89 -4.29
N ILE A 39 15.89 -0.37 -4.07
CA ILE A 39 14.69 -0.77 -4.81
C ILE A 39 14.86 -0.39 -6.28
N ARG A 40 14.55 -1.31 -7.20
CA ARG A 40 14.56 -1.07 -8.65
C ARG A 40 13.22 -1.36 -9.30
N THR A 41 12.43 -2.26 -8.72
CA THR A 41 11.08 -2.60 -9.19
C THR A 41 10.06 -2.34 -8.08
N PHE A 42 8.99 -1.61 -8.40
CA PHE A 42 8.00 -1.13 -7.43
C PHE A 42 6.58 -1.37 -7.93
N LEU A 43 5.79 -2.10 -7.14
CA LEU A 43 4.38 -2.36 -7.40
C LEU A 43 3.50 -1.55 -6.43
N ASP A 44 2.68 -0.67 -6.96
CA ASP A 44 1.67 0.11 -6.22
C ASP A 44 0.28 -0.52 -6.39
N VAL A 45 -0.24 -1.15 -5.33
CA VAL A 45 -1.50 -1.91 -5.34
C VAL A 45 -2.31 -1.64 -4.05
N PRO A 46 -3.36 -0.80 -4.10
CA PRO A 46 -3.92 -0.18 -5.29
C PRO A 46 -3.11 1.05 -5.73
N CYS A 47 -3.11 1.36 -7.03
CA CYS A 47 -2.53 2.60 -7.53
C CYS A 47 -3.50 3.80 -7.55
N GLY A 48 -4.81 3.56 -7.44
CA GLY A 48 -5.83 4.60 -7.41
C GLY A 48 -5.83 5.48 -8.68
N ASP A 49 -6.21 6.75 -8.54
CA ASP A 49 -6.29 7.71 -9.64
C ASP A 49 -4.97 8.40 -10.02
N MET A 50 -3.86 7.98 -9.41
CA MET A 50 -2.52 8.53 -9.62
C MET A 50 -2.39 10.02 -9.29
N THR A 51 -3.18 10.56 -8.35
CA THR A 51 -3.08 11.99 -7.94
C THR A 51 -1.71 12.37 -7.40
N TRP A 52 -1.10 11.51 -6.57
CA TRP A 52 0.13 11.83 -5.85
C TRP A 52 1.34 10.98 -6.26
N MET A 53 1.14 9.78 -6.81
CA MET A 53 2.24 8.88 -7.21
C MET A 53 3.19 9.49 -8.25
N PRO A 54 2.73 10.25 -9.27
CA PRO A 54 3.62 10.99 -10.19
C PRO A 54 4.44 12.11 -9.51
N ARG A 55 4.23 12.37 -8.22
CA ARG A 55 5.02 13.32 -7.41
C ARG A 55 6.07 12.61 -6.56
N VAL A 56 6.11 11.28 -6.54
CA VAL A 56 7.21 10.50 -5.95
C VAL A 56 8.39 10.53 -6.92
N ASN A 57 9.61 10.64 -6.38
CA ASN A 57 10.81 10.54 -7.20
C ASN A 57 11.08 9.08 -7.58
N LEU A 58 10.58 8.64 -8.73
CA LEU A 58 10.75 7.28 -9.27
C LEU A 58 11.99 7.15 -10.18
N THR A 59 12.96 8.06 -10.10
CA THR A 59 14.20 7.94 -10.88
C THR A 59 14.89 6.60 -10.59
N GLY A 60 15.16 5.84 -11.66
CA GLY A 60 15.76 4.51 -11.57
C GLY A 60 14.82 3.40 -11.10
N ILE A 61 13.52 3.67 -10.94
CA ILE A 61 12.52 2.70 -10.49
C ILE A 61 11.61 2.32 -11.66
N GLU A 62 11.53 1.02 -11.93
CA GLU A 62 10.50 0.45 -12.79
C GLU A 62 9.19 0.34 -12.01
N TYR A 63 8.22 1.15 -12.40
CA TYR A 63 6.91 1.24 -11.77
C TYR A 63 5.90 0.26 -12.40
N MET A 64 5.06 -0.32 -11.55
CA MET A 64 3.86 -1.07 -11.93
C MET A 64 2.70 -0.63 -11.03
N GLY A 65 1.54 -0.35 -11.61
CA GLY A 65 0.32 -0.02 -10.88
C GLY A 65 -0.75 -1.08 -11.08
N GLY A 66 -1.40 -1.50 -10.01
CA GLY A 66 -2.59 -2.35 -10.09
C GLY A 66 -3.75 -1.75 -9.32
N ASP A 67 -4.97 -1.91 -9.80
CA ASP A 67 -6.17 -1.49 -9.08
C ASP A 67 -7.32 -2.46 -9.37
N ILE A 68 -8.22 -2.68 -8.42
CA ILE A 68 -9.38 -3.55 -8.65
C ILE A 68 -10.40 -2.90 -9.60
N SER A 69 -10.39 -1.57 -9.71
CA SER A 69 -11.31 -0.78 -10.54
C SER A 69 -10.86 -0.73 -12.00
N PRO A 70 -11.57 -1.39 -12.94
CA PRO A 70 -11.21 -1.36 -14.36
C PRO A 70 -11.29 0.05 -14.96
N SER A 71 -12.17 0.91 -14.44
CA SER A 71 -12.32 2.29 -14.92
C SER A 71 -11.13 3.16 -14.53
N LEU A 72 -10.57 3.00 -13.33
CA LEU A 72 -9.34 3.69 -12.92
C LEU A 72 -8.14 3.22 -13.76
N VAL A 73 -8.02 1.90 -13.96
CA VAL A 73 -6.95 1.33 -14.80
C VAL A 73 -7.03 1.89 -16.23
N ALA A 74 -8.20 1.86 -16.86
CA ALA A 74 -8.39 2.41 -18.20
C ALA A 74 -8.07 3.91 -18.27
N SER A 75 -8.53 4.69 -17.27
CA SER A 75 -8.25 6.13 -17.18
C SER A 75 -6.75 6.43 -17.03
N ASN A 76 -6.03 5.64 -16.23
CA ASN A 76 -4.59 5.80 -16.02
C ASN A 76 -3.81 5.40 -17.28
N LEU A 77 -4.15 4.28 -17.93
CA LEU A 77 -3.54 3.89 -19.22
C LEU A 77 -3.65 5.01 -20.26
N GLN A 78 -4.82 5.66 -20.35
CA GLN A 78 -5.02 6.78 -21.24
C GLN A 78 -4.25 8.04 -20.80
N SER A 79 -4.34 8.41 -19.52
CA SER A 79 -3.74 9.64 -18.99
C SER A 79 -2.21 9.64 -19.04
N PHE A 80 -1.60 8.46 -18.96
CA PHE A 80 -0.15 8.29 -18.90
C PHE A 80 0.45 7.60 -20.14
N ALA A 81 -0.31 7.49 -21.23
CA ALA A 81 0.13 6.82 -22.45
C ALA A 81 1.45 7.36 -23.03
N SER A 82 1.72 8.65 -22.84
CA SER A 82 2.94 9.33 -23.33
C SER A 82 4.01 9.54 -22.27
N ASP A 83 3.82 9.06 -21.04
CA ASP A 83 4.81 9.17 -19.97
C ASP A 83 5.66 7.90 -19.91
N ALA A 84 6.96 8.00 -20.21
CA ALA A 84 7.85 6.84 -20.27
C ALA A 84 7.95 6.05 -18.95
N THR A 85 7.65 6.68 -17.81
CA THR A 85 7.66 6.04 -16.48
C THR A 85 6.45 5.13 -16.29
N PHE A 86 5.29 5.52 -16.84
CA PHE A 86 3.98 4.96 -16.51
C PHE A 86 3.26 4.32 -17.71
N ALA A 87 3.70 4.58 -18.93
CA ALA A 87 3.09 4.06 -20.14
C ALA A 87 3.04 2.53 -20.13
N ASN A 88 1.83 1.97 -20.33
CA ASN A 88 1.56 0.53 -20.31
C ASN A 88 1.92 -0.16 -18.98
N ARG A 89 1.88 0.56 -17.85
CA ARG A 89 2.23 0.02 -16.52
C ARG A 89 1.05 -0.23 -15.59
N PHE A 90 -0.19 -0.21 -16.09
CA PHE A 90 -1.40 -0.39 -15.27
C PHE A 90 -2.17 -1.66 -15.63
N ALA A 91 -2.65 -2.39 -14.64
CA ALA A 91 -3.46 -3.58 -14.82
C ALA A 91 -4.59 -3.68 -13.78
N VAL A 92 -5.68 -4.37 -14.13
CA VAL A 92 -6.70 -4.75 -13.14
C VAL A 92 -6.11 -5.82 -12.23
N PHE A 93 -6.12 -5.57 -10.93
CA PHE A 93 -5.47 -6.44 -9.96
C PHE A 93 -6.22 -6.48 -8.62
N ASP A 94 -6.58 -7.68 -8.18
CA ASP A 94 -7.20 -7.93 -6.88
C ASP A 94 -6.22 -8.68 -5.97
N ILE A 95 -5.68 -7.96 -4.98
CA ILE A 95 -4.69 -8.48 -4.02
C ILE A 95 -5.23 -9.65 -3.18
N THR A 96 -6.55 -9.80 -3.06
CA THR A 96 -7.15 -10.84 -2.20
C THR A 96 -7.16 -12.22 -2.86
N CYS A 97 -7.15 -12.28 -4.19
CA CYS A 97 -7.21 -13.54 -4.94
C CYS A 97 -6.06 -13.75 -5.93
N MET A 98 -5.27 -12.72 -6.22
CA MET A 98 -4.15 -12.78 -7.17
C MET A 98 -2.79 -12.68 -6.47
N VAL A 99 -1.80 -13.43 -6.98
CA VAL A 99 -0.39 -13.31 -6.57
C VAL A 99 0.28 -12.28 -7.48
N PRO A 100 0.91 -11.22 -6.93
CA PRO A 100 1.56 -10.21 -7.76
C PRO A 100 2.83 -10.74 -8.43
N PRO A 101 3.36 -10.07 -9.47
CA PRO A 101 4.68 -10.38 -9.99
C PRO A 101 5.75 -10.16 -8.91
N LYS A 102 6.88 -10.87 -9.04
CA LYS A 102 8.04 -10.64 -8.18
C LYS A 102 8.62 -9.25 -8.44
N VAL A 103 8.69 -8.44 -7.39
CA VAL A 103 9.33 -7.11 -7.40
C VAL A 103 10.20 -6.92 -6.17
N ASP A 104 10.97 -5.84 -6.12
CA ASP A 104 11.75 -5.50 -4.93
C ASP A 104 10.81 -5.01 -3.82
N MET A 105 9.85 -4.14 -4.12
CA MET A 105 8.89 -3.64 -3.13
C MET A 105 7.45 -3.60 -3.66
N ILE A 106 6.53 -4.10 -2.84
CA ILE A 106 5.08 -3.92 -2.97
C ILE A 106 4.66 -2.78 -2.03
N HIS A 107 3.80 -1.88 -2.47
CA HIS A 107 3.18 -0.86 -1.64
C HIS A 107 1.67 -1.01 -1.71
N THR A 108 1.02 -1.13 -0.55
CA THR A 108 -0.44 -1.24 -0.43
C THR A 108 -0.96 -0.23 0.57
N ARG A 109 -1.40 0.93 0.07
CA ARG A 109 -1.90 2.02 0.90
C ARG A 109 -3.41 2.12 0.80
N ASP A 110 -4.05 2.36 1.94
CA ASP A 110 -5.49 2.64 2.07
C ASP A 110 -6.42 1.53 1.51
N VAL A 111 -5.99 0.26 1.48
CA VAL A 111 -6.87 -0.89 1.16
C VAL A 111 -7.14 -1.80 2.33
N PHE A 112 -6.13 -2.09 3.14
CA PHE A 112 -6.32 -3.00 4.29
C PHE A 112 -7.37 -2.47 5.26
N ILE A 113 -7.56 -1.15 5.34
CA ILE A 113 -8.61 -0.49 6.12
C ILE A 113 -10.03 -0.87 5.71
N HIS A 114 -10.21 -1.40 4.50
CA HIS A 114 -11.49 -1.86 3.95
C HIS A 114 -11.67 -3.38 4.07
N LEU A 115 -10.59 -4.15 4.15
CA LEU A 115 -10.62 -5.62 4.15
C LEU A 115 -10.77 -6.19 5.57
N ASP A 116 -11.62 -7.21 5.77
CA ASP A 116 -11.54 -7.96 7.03
C ASP A 116 -10.18 -8.66 7.20
N SER A 117 -9.90 -9.14 8.41
CA SER A 117 -8.63 -9.78 8.74
C SER A 117 -8.31 -11.03 7.91
N ASN A 118 -9.33 -11.76 7.46
CA ASN A 118 -9.13 -12.93 6.61
C ASN A 118 -8.62 -12.52 5.22
N LEU A 119 -9.24 -11.50 4.62
CA LEU A 119 -8.87 -10.97 3.31
C LEU A 119 -7.52 -10.26 3.33
N SER A 120 -7.23 -9.45 4.36
CA SER A 120 -5.93 -8.78 4.49
C SER A 120 -4.80 -9.77 4.77
N MET A 121 -5.03 -10.80 5.58
CA MET A 121 -4.08 -11.91 5.73
C MET A 121 -3.88 -12.69 4.42
N GLN A 122 -4.95 -12.88 3.63
CA GLN A 122 -4.84 -13.51 2.33
C GLN A 122 -4.00 -12.67 1.36
N ALA A 123 -4.18 -11.34 1.36
CA ALA A 123 -3.35 -10.44 0.58
C ALA A 123 -1.87 -10.52 0.99
N LEU A 124 -1.56 -10.51 2.30
CA LEU A 124 -0.20 -10.71 2.81
C LEU A 124 0.38 -12.05 2.35
N ARG A 125 -0.37 -13.15 2.43
CA ARG A 125 0.07 -14.46 1.91
C ARG A 125 0.34 -14.41 0.40
N ASN A 126 -0.48 -13.72 -0.37
CA ASN A 126 -0.25 -13.54 -1.80
C ASN A 126 1.04 -12.74 -2.07
N PHE A 127 1.31 -11.70 -1.27
CA PHE A 127 2.56 -10.94 -1.36
C PHE A 127 3.77 -11.81 -1.05
N GLU A 128 3.74 -12.64 -0.01
CA GLU A 128 4.81 -13.59 0.30
C GLU A 128 5.01 -14.61 -0.84
N ARG A 129 3.92 -15.15 -1.40
CA ARG A 129 3.96 -16.11 -2.53
C ARG A 129 4.54 -15.52 -3.80
N SER A 130 4.53 -14.20 -3.98
CA SER A 130 5.16 -13.54 -5.13
C SER A 130 6.69 -13.67 -5.14
N GLY A 131 7.29 -13.94 -3.98
CA GLY A 131 8.74 -13.90 -3.79
C GLY A 131 9.34 -12.49 -3.87
N SER A 132 8.51 -11.46 -3.69
CA SER A 132 8.95 -10.07 -3.53
C SER A 132 9.69 -9.87 -2.21
N LYS A 133 10.57 -8.87 -2.13
CA LYS A 133 11.47 -8.69 -0.98
C LYS A 133 10.85 -7.87 0.14
N TYR A 134 10.14 -6.80 -0.20
CA TYR A 134 9.61 -5.85 0.78
C TYR A 134 8.14 -5.53 0.54
N VAL A 135 7.44 -5.18 1.62
CA VAL A 135 6.09 -4.62 1.55
C VAL A 135 5.99 -3.35 2.41
N ALA A 136 5.30 -2.33 1.90
CA ALA A 136 4.98 -1.11 2.63
C ALA A 136 3.46 -1.01 2.86
N ILE A 137 3.02 -0.96 4.12
CA ILE A 137 1.60 -0.98 4.52
C ILE A 137 1.35 0.01 5.66
N PRO A 138 0.30 0.85 5.59
CA PRO A 138 -0.14 1.64 6.73
C PRO A 138 -0.66 0.77 7.87
N HIS A 139 -0.34 1.09 9.12
CA HIS A 139 -0.92 0.46 10.31
C HIS A 139 -0.93 1.42 11.51
N TRP A 140 -1.50 0.99 12.64
CA TRP A 140 -1.53 1.73 13.90
C TRP A 140 -0.83 0.95 15.02
N PRO A 141 0.49 1.11 15.20
CA PRO A 141 1.25 0.35 16.19
C PRO A 141 0.89 0.66 17.64
N SER A 142 0.18 1.76 17.89
CA SER A 142 -0.31 2.14 19.23
C SER A 142 -1.59 1.43 19.67
N LEU A 143 -2.27 0.73 18.77
CA LEU A 143 -3.48 -0.03 19.13
C LEU A 143 -3.12 -1.36 19.79
N ASP A 144 -3.99 -1.81 20.70
CA ASP A 144 -3.84 -3.05 21.47
C ASP A 144 -4.22 -4.33 20.69
N GLY A 145 -4.59 -4.20 19.43
CA GLY A 145 -4.97 -5.31 18.56
C GLY A 145 -6.43 -5.74 18.64
N SER A 146 -7.23 -5.19 19.56
CA SER A 146 -8.67 -5.50 19.68
C SER A 146 -9.45 -5.18 18.40
N THR A 147 -8.97 -4.22 17.61
CA THR A 147 -9.57 -3.82 16.33
C THR A 147 -9.14 -4.70 15.15
N ASN A 148 -8.19 -5.62 15.34
CA ASN A 148 -7.76 -6.54 14.29
C ASN A 148 -8.81 -7.64 14.00
N GLU A 149 -9.69 -7.95 14.96
CA GLU A 149 -10.77 -8.95 14.80
C GLU A 149 -12.00 -8.39 14.07
N TYR A 150 -11.85 -7.30 13.31
CA TYR A 150 -12.98 -6.64 12.65
C TYR A 150 -13.58 -7.52 11.54
N HIS A 151 -14.82 -7.99 11.76
CA HIS A 151 -15.60 -8.82 10.83
C HIS A 151 -16.98 -8.21 10.54
N PRO A 152 -17.09 -7.18 9.69
CA PRO A 152 -18.39 -6.66 9.31
C PRO A 152 -19.06 -7.64 8.33
N LYS A 153 -19.99 -8.47 8.83
CA LYS A 153 -20.78 -9.38 8.00
C LYS A 153 -21.34 -8.65 6.77
N GLY A 154 -20.87 -9.03 5.57
CA GLY A 154 -21.39 -8.53 4.29
C GLY A 154 -21.03 -7.09 3.92
N GLN A 155 -20.07 -6.44 4.59
CA GLN A 155 -19.75 -5.01 4.35
C GLN A 155 -18.25 -4.70 4.25
N ALA A 156 -17.41 -5.66 3.81
CA ALA A 156 -15.94 -5.53 3.65
C ALA A 156 -15.49 -4.46 2.61
N TYR A 157 -16.33 -3.49 2.29
CA TYR A 157 -16.04 -2.36 1.41
C TYR A 157 -16.72 -1.05 1.87
N GLN A 158 -17.62 -1.10 2.87
CA GLN A 158 -18.40 0.07 3.32
C GLN A 158 -17.89 0.66 4.63
N ASN A 159 -16.97 -0.04 5.31
CA ASN A 159 -16.45 0.39 6.60
C ASN A 159 -14.94 0.59 6.54
N TYR A 160 -14.47 1.54 7.36
CA TYR A 160 -13.06 1.80 7.63
C TYR A 160 -12.73 1.24 9.01
N HIS A 161 -11.67 0.44 9.11
CA HIS A 161 -11.16 0.00 10.41
C HIS A 161 -9.64 0.16 10.49
N ARG A 162 -9.16 0.28 11.73
CA ARG A 162 -7.75 0.44 12.04
C ARG A 162 -7.21 -0.89 12.54
N PHE A 163 -5.97 -1.20 12.23
CA PHE A 163 -5.35 -2.46 12.60
C PHE A 163 -3.88 -2.24 13.00
N ASN A 164 -3.42 -3.08 13.91
CA ASN A 164 -2.02 -3.18 14.30
C ASN A 164 -1.41 -4.44 13.70
N LEU A 165 -0.62 -4.29 12.63
CA LEU A 165 0.04 -5.42 11.96
C LEU A 165 1.07 -6.16 12.83
N GLU A 166 1.56 -5.58 13.93
CA GLU A 166 2.50 -6.25 14.84
C GLU A 166 1.81 -7.23 15.82
N LEU A 167 0.47 -7.22 15.87
CA LEU A 167 -0.34 -8.03 16.79
C LEU A 167 -1.18 -9.07 16.03
N PRO A 168 -1.75 -10.07 16.73
CA PRO A 168 -2.61 -11.08 16.10
C PRO A 168 -3.76 -10.46 15.31
N PRO A 169 -4.17 -11.05 14.17
CA PRO A 169 -3.69 -12.34 13.65
C PRO A 169 -2.47 -12.22 12.72
N TYR A 170 -1.98 -11.00 12.46
CA TYR A 170 -0.90 -10.75 11.50
C TYR A 170 0.47 -11.11 12.05
N CYS A 171 0.77 -10.61 13.26
CA CYS A 171 2.03 -10.84 13.95
C CYS A 171 3.25 -10.58 13.07
N LEU A 172 3.29 -9.43 12.39
CA LEU A 172 4.48 -8.98 11.68
C LEU A 172 5.56 -8.56 12.69
N PRO A 173 6.86 -8.65 12.36
CA PRO A 173 7.91 -8.04 13.18
C PRO A 173 7.78 -6.52 13.19
N SER A 174 8.53 -5.83 14.05
CA SER A 174 8.61 -4.37 13.97
C SER A 174 9.15 -3.96 12.58
N PRO A 175 8.60 -2.88 11.98
CA PRO A 175 8.99 -2.47 10.62
C PRO A 175 10.47 -2.04 10.57
N LEU A 176 11.13 -2.31 9.45
CA LEU A 176 12.51 -1.88 9.17
C LEU A 176 12.62 -0.35 9.12
N TYR A 177 11.61 0.28 8.52
CA TYR A 177 11.47 1.71 8.41
C TYR A 177 10.00 2.08 8.58
N SER A 178 9.73 3.25 9.16
CA SER A 178 8.37 3.77 9.28
C SER A 178 8.35 5.29 9.19
N SER A 179 7.29 5.84 8.61
CA SER A 179 7.00 7.28 8.62
C SER A 179 5.50 7.50 8.79
N GLN A 180 5.12 8.73 9.15
CA GLN A 180 3.71 9.08 9.26
C GLN A 180 3.00 8.99 7.90
N ASN A 181 1.89 8.26 7.86
CA ASN A 181 1.08 8.07 6.65
C ASN A 181 -0.05 9.09 6.51
N LEU A 182 -0.87 9.26 7.56
CA LEU A 182 -2.02 10.14 7.60
C LEU A 182 -2.19 10.77 8.98
N GLY A 183 -2.98 11.84 9.01
CA GLY A 183 -3.35 12.56 10.23
C GLY A 183 -2.22 13.40 10.82
N THR A 184 -2.54 14.18 11.85
CA THR A 184 -1.57 14.97 12.63
C THR A 184 -1.21 14.29 13.95
N ASP A 185 -1.95 13.25 14.34
CA ASP A 185 -1.80 12.55 15.62
C ASP A 185 -0.58 11.61 15.68
N GLY A 186 0.03 11.31 14.53
CA GLY A 186 1.19 10.42 14.43
C GLY A 186 0.87 8.95 14.66
N LEU A 187 -0.42 8.58 14.71
CA LEU A 187 -0.83 7.22 15.07
C LEU A 187 -0.88 6.29 13.87
N ASN A 188 -1.14 6.83 12.66
CA ASN A 188 -1.13 6.06 11.43
C ASN A 188 0.24 6.14 10.76
N LEU A 189 1.00 5.05 10.81
CA LEU A 189 2.34 4.95 10.23
C LEU A 189 2.32 4.07 8.98
N LEU A 190 3.08 4.45 7.96
CA LEU A 190 3.46 3.58 6.85
C LEU A 190 4.69 2.80 7.28
N GLY A 191 4.53 1.52 7.60
CA GLY A 191 5.63 0.62 7.93
C GLY A 191 6.16 -0.11 6.70
N VAL A 192 7.44 -0.46 6.71
CA VAL A 192 8.12 -1.27 5.69
C VAL A 192 8.63 -2.54 6.32
N TRP A 193 8.26 -3.69 5.77
CA TRP A 193 8.68 -5.01 6.24
C TRP A 193 9.41 -5.77 5.14
N GLU A 194 10.39 -6.59 5.53
CA GLU A 194 10.92 -7.66 4.69
C GLU A 194 9.94 -8.83 4.66
N LEU A 195 9.72 -9.39 3.47
CA LEU A 195 8.91 -10.57 3.25
C LEU A 195 9.80 -11.83 3.22
N PRO A 196 9.32 -12.98 3.73
CA PRO A 196 8.05 -13.17 4.44
C PRO A 196 8.04 -12.53 5.83
N ALA A 197 6.88 -12.01 6.24
CA ALA A 197 6.68 -11.25 7.48
C ALA A 197 5.62 -11.87 8.40
N LEU A 198 4.62 -12.57 7.86
CA LEU A 198 3.50 -13.11 8.62
C LEU A 198 3.97 -14.08 9.70
N GLY A 199 3.47 -13.87 10.93
CA GLY A 199 3.79 -14.74 12.08
C GLY A 199 5.24 -14.68 12.55
N ARG A 200 6.03 -13.68 12.13
CA ARG A 200 7.44 -13.52 12.53
C ARG A 200 7.66 -12.49 13.64
N GLY A 201 6.59 -11.88 14.13
CA GLY A 201 6.61 -10.93 15.23
C GLY A 201 6.92 -11.59 16.57
N THR A 202 7.63 -10.86 17.43
CA THR A 202 8.07 -11.33 18.76
C THR A 202 7.24 -10.71 19.89
N ARG A 203 6.11 -10.06 19.58
CA ARG A 203 5.19 -9.52 20.59
C ARG A 203 4.62 -10.66 21.45
N PRO A 204 4.47 -10.49 22.78
CA PRO A 204 3.94 -11.55 23.65
C PRO A 204 2.59 -12.10 23.20
N GLU A 205 1.73 -11.25 22.64
CA GLU A 205 0.42 -11.58 22.10
C GLU A 205 0.49 -12.59 20.94
N CYS A 206 1.60 -12.59 20.20
CA CYS A 206 1.84 -13.49 19.07
C CYS A 206 2.33 -14.89 19.47
N SER A 207 2.68 -15.08 20.75
CA SER A 207 3.14 -16.38 21.27
C SER A 207 2.02 -17.23 21.86
N LYS A 208 0.79 -16.71 21.91
CA LYS A 208 -0.37 -17.47 22.39
C LYS A 208 -0.83 -18.44 21.29
N PRO A 209 -1.15 -19.71 21.62
CA PRO A 209 -1.80 -20.59 20.67
C PRO A 209 -3.08 -19.91 20.16
N GLN A 210 -3.23 -19.80 18.85
CA GLN A 210 -4.47 -19.36 18.19
C GLN A 210 -5.52 -20.47 18.25
#